data_AF-A0A1I8NSI9-F1
#
_entry.id   AF-A0A1I8NSI9-F1
#
_cell.length_a   1.000
_cell.length_b   1.000
_cell.length_c   1.000
_cell.angle_alpha   90.00
_cell.angle_beta   90.00
_cell.angle_gamma   90.00
#
_symmetry.space_group_name_H-M   'P 1'
#
loop_
_entity.id
_entity.type
_entity.pdbx_description
1 polymer ?
#
loop_
_entity_poly.entity_id
_entity_poly.type
_entity_poly.pdbx_seq_one_letter_code
_entity_poly.pdbx_strand_id
1 'polypeptide(L)'
;MYTFLFQHTANIFFDDAFVLDDKYVENPKNPPLNEYVKLLITSIDKAAFEVYGVSIKIKPPVKIETPYGGRLVWTLPGRTKMIAHLKNKDKIRHKKRWSQVMYMYYLLGFRIMELENVSAKRKAVIAANTFLLALDGDIDFQPQAVQLLIDRMKAIDELGAACGRIHPVGRGPMVWYQIFEYAIGHWLQKATEHVIGCVLCSPGCFSLFRGSALMENSVMKKYTTVSQEPMHYVQYDQGEDRWLCTLILKQGLRVEYSAASDAYTH
;
A
#
# COMPACT_ATOMS: atom_id res chain seq x y z
N MET A 1 -9.80 -7.77 29.92
CA MET A 1 -9.01 -6.70 29.27
C MET A 1 -8.18 -7.36 28.18
N TYR A 2 -8.65 -7.38 26.94
CA TYR A 2 -7.89 -7.95 25.81
C TYR A 2 -6.98 -6.87 25.24
N THR A 3 -5.71 -6.87 25.64
CA THR A 3 -4.70 -5.99 25.04
C THR A 3 -4.30 -6.60 23.69
N PHE A 4 -4.82 -6.05 22.60
CA PHE A 4 -4.36 -6.42 21.25
C PHE A 4 -3.02 -5.73 20.98
N LEU A 5 -1.94 -6.50 20.91
CA LEU A 5 -0.62 -5.99 20.57
C LEU A 5 -0.50 -5.87 19.04
N PHE A 6 -0.67 -4.66 18.50
CA PHE A 6 -0.40 -4.39 17.09
C PHE A 6 1.08 -4.04 16.90
N GLN A 7 1.80 -4.83 16.11
CA GLN A 7 3.12 -4.43 15.64
C GLN A 7 2.96 -3.62 14.35
N HIS A 8 3.05 -2.30 14.46
CA HIS A 8 2.96 -1.41 13.31
C HIS A 8 4.35 -1.18 12.68
N THR A 9 4.42 -1.14 11.36
CA THR A 9 5.61 -0.73 10.62
C THR A 9 5.16 0.08 9.42
N ALA A 10 5.58 1.35 9.34
CA ALA A 10 5.29 2.20 8.22
C ALA A 10 6.28 1.90 7.07
N ASN A 11 5.76 1.62 5.88
CA ASN A 11 6.56 1.39 4.68
C ASN A 11 6.14 2.43 3.63
N ILE A 12 7.08 3.28 3.22
CA ILE A 12 6.90 4.30 2.18
C ILE A 12 7.59 3.79 0.93
N PHE A 13 6.95 3.99 -0.22
CA PHE A 13 7.30 3.32 -1.45
C PHE A 13 7.56 4.34 -2.57
N PHE A 14 8.82 4.51 -2.96
CA PHE A 14 9.21 5.39 -4.07
C PHE A 14 9.38 4.59 -5.36
N ASP A 15 8.54 4.88 -6.35
CA ASP A 15 8.53 4.22 -7.67
C ASP A 15 9.80 4.51 -8.51
N ASP A 16 10.27 5.75 -8.50
CA ASP A 16 11.50 6.18 -9.16
C ASP A 16 12.31 7.04 -8.20
N ALA A 17 13.18 6.41 -7.40
CA ALA A 17 13.88 7.09 -6.32
C ALA A 17 15.20 7.75 -6.74
N PHE A 18 15.67 7.51 -7.97
CA PHE A 18 17.03 7.85 -8.41
C PHE A 18 17.01 8.68 -9.70
N VAL A 19 17.90 9.66 -9.78
CA VAL A 19 18.15 10.42 -11.01
C VAL A 19 19.21 9.67 -11.80
N LEU A 20 18.82 9.19 -12.99
CA LEU A 20 19.64 8.36 -13.86
C LEU A 20 20.12 9.10 -15.12
N ASP A 21 20.00 10.43 -15.16
CA ASP A 21 20.49 11.24 -16.28
C ASP A 21 22.02 11.30 -16.24
N ASP A 22 22.66 10.91 -17.35
CA ASP A 22 24.11 10.84 -17.52
C ASP A 22 24.84 12.15 -17.16
N LYS A 23 24.15 13.30 -17.21
CA LYS A 23 24.70 14.60 -16.82
C LYS A 23 24.95 14.73 -15.31
N TYR A 24 24.24 13.96 -14.49
CA TYR A 24 24.27 14.06 -13.03
C TYR A 24 24.77 12.78 -12.35
N VAL A 25 24.98 11.71 -13.12
CA VAL A 25 25.44 10.41 -12.61
C VAL A 25 26.97 10.35 -12.70
N GLU A 26 27.65 10.70 -11.62
CA GLU A 26 29.11 10.49 -11.51
C GLU A 26 29.46 8.99 -11.39
N ASN A 27 28.55 8.19 -10.82
CA ASN A 27 28.72 6.75 -10.68
C ASN A 27 27.38 6.00 -10.92
N PRO A 28 27.26 5.24 -12.02
CA PRO A 28 26.05 4.48 -12.34
C PRO A 28 25.65 3.45 -11.28
N LYS A 29 26.60 2.99 -10.45
CA LYS A 29 26.31 2.06 -9.34
C LYS A 29 25.69 2.75 -8.13
N ASN A 30 25.83 4.08 -8.00
CA ASN A 30 25.26 4.86 -6.92
C ASN A 30 24.66 6.18 -7.45
N PRO A 31 23.57 6.09 -8.21
CA PRO A 31 22.94 7.26 -8.78
C PRO A 31 22.39 8.19 -7.68
N PRO A 32 22.40 9.51 -7.88
CA PRO A 32 21.86 10.45 -6.92
C PRO A 32 20.36 10.23 -6.67
N LEU A 33 19.92 10.52 -5.46
CA LEU A 33 18.50 10.47 -5.09
C LEU A 33 17.72 11.59 -5.81
N ASN A 34 16.47 11.30 -6.15
CA ASN A 34 15.56 12.33 -6.67
C ASN A 34 15.20 13.37 -5.59
N GLU A 35 14.59 14.48 -6.02
CA GLU A 35 14.19 15.56 -5.12
C GLU A 35 13.10 15.15 -4.12
N TYR A 36 12.20 14.22 -4.48
CA TYR A 36 11.14 13.76 -3.57
C TYR A 36 11.68 12.97 -2.38
N VAL A 37 12.71 12.14 -2.59
CA VAL A 37 13.37 11.40 -1.51
C VAL A 37 14.17 12.36 -0.64
N LYS A 38 14.84 13.36 -1.23
CA LYS A 38 15.51 14.43 -0.47
C LYS A 38 14.51 15.20 0.39
N LEU A 39 13.36 15.57 -0.18
CA LEU A 39 12.27 16.25 0.51
C LEU A 39 11.74 15.42 1.68
N LEU A 40 11.57 14.12 1.51
CA LEU A 40 11.19 13.24 2.62
C LEU A 40 12.23 13.31 3.75
N ILE A 41 13.52 13.18 3.43
CA ILE A 41 14.59 13.20 4.43
C ILE A 41 14.59 14.51 5.23
N THR A 42 14.42 15.66 4.56
CA THR A 42 14.43 16.98 5.21
C THR A 42 13.12 17.30 5.95
N SER A 43 12.00 16.68 5.57
CA SER A 43 10.69 16.97 6.15
C SER A 43 10.39 16.19 7.43
N ILE A 44 11.16 15.13 7.75
CA ILE A 44 10.89 14.24 8.89
C ILE A 44 10.89 14.98 10.24
N ASP A 45 11.85 15.86 10.47
CA ASP A 45 11.92 16.61 11.74
C ASP A 45 10.74 17.59 11.86
N LYS A 46 10.32 18.20 10.74
CA LYS A 46 9.15 19.07 10.69
C LYS A 46 7.86 18.28 10.96
N ALA A 47 7.69 17.14 10.31
CA ALA A 47 6.54 16.25 10.52
C ALA A 47 6.47 15.75 11.98
N ALA A 48 7.62 15.43 12.59
CA ALA A 48 7.67 15.06 14.00
C ALA A 48 7.21 16.20 14.92
N PHE A 49 7.63 17.44 14.63
CA PHE A 49 7.18 18.61 15.38
C PHE A 49 5.65 18.80 15.28
N GLU A 50 5.07 18.68 14.08
CA GLU A 50 3.63 18.84 13.87
C GLU A 50 2.81 17.78 14.61
N VAL A 51 3.31 16.54 14.72
CA VAL A 51 2.61 15.45 15.41
C VAL A 51 2.73 15.54 16.93
N TYR A 52 3.93 15.82 17.46
CA TYR A 52 4.19 15.78 18.90
C TYR A 52 4.06 17.14 19.59
N GLY A 53 4.01 18.24 18.84
CA GLY A 53 3.98 19.61 19.37
C GLY A 53 5.29 20.05 20.05
N VAL A 54 6.35 19.24 19.97
CA VAL A 54 7.66 19.49 20.56
C VAL A 54 8.76 19.24 19.53
N SER A 55 9.85 20.02 19.61
CA SER A 55 10.97 19.85 18.69
C SER A 55 11.70 18.55 19.01
N ILE A 56 11.51 17.54 18.16
CA ILE A 56 12.18 16.25 18.25
C ILE A 56 13.11 16.12 17.05
N LYS A 57 14.40 15.96 17.33
CA LYS A 57 15.38 15.66 16.28
C LYS A 57 15.44 14.16 16.06
N ILE A 58 14.99 13.70 14.89
CA ILE A 58 15.03 12.28 14.54
C ILE A 58 16.43 11.95 14.01
N LYS A 59 16.96 10.79 14.43
CA LYS A 59 18.27 10.33 13.93
C LYS A 59 18.20 10.09 12.41
N PRO A 60 19.26 10.40 11.65
CA PRO A 60 19.33 10.09 10.23
C PRO A 60 19.04 8.60 9.96
N PRO A 61 18.47 8.27 8.78
CA PRO A 61 18.13 6.89 8.47
C PRO A 61 19.37 6.03 8.31
N VAL A 62 19.25 4.76 8.69
CA VAL A 62 20.18 3.73 8.26
C VAL A 62 19.93 3.45 6.77
N LYS A 63 20.98 3.56 5.96
CA LYS A 63 20.95 3.29 4.52
C LYS A 63 21.33 1.83 4.29
N ILE A 64 20.51 1.10 3.54
CA ILE A 64 20.70 -0.32 3.24
C ILE A 64 20.55 -0.50 1.73
N GLU A 65 21.57 -1.06 1.08
CA GLU A 65 21.47 -1.47 -0.32
C GLU A 65 20.56 -2.70 -0.44
N THR A 66 19.74 -2.73 -1.49
CA THR A 66 18.80 -3.83 -1.73
C THR A 66 18.80 -4.25 -3.19
N PRO A 67 18.37 -5.48 -3.52
CA PRO A 67 18.32 -5.95 -4.90
C PRO A 67 17.50 -5.06 -5.83
N TYR A 68 16.49 -4.35 -5.31
CA TYR A 68 15.62 -3.45 -6.07
C TYR A 68 16.09 -1.99 -6.08
N GLY A 69 17.19 -1.64 -5.39
CA GLY A 69 17.66 -0.26 -5.24
C GLY A 69 18.22 -0.02 -3.85
N GLY A 70 17.48 0.70 -3.01
CA GLY A 70 17.91 1.02 -1.65
C GLY A 70 16.77 1.09 -0.65
N ARG A 71 17.13 1.24 0.62
CA ARG A 71 16.17 1.41 1.71
C ARG A 71 16.73 2.35 2.76
N LEU A 72 15.88 3.25 3.25
CA LEU A 72 16.14 4.16 4.36
C LEU A 72 15.30 3.71 5.55
N VAL A 73 15.94 3.48 6.70
CA VAL A 73 15.26 3.01 7.91
C VAL A 73 15.44 4.01 9.03
N TRP A 74 14.34 4.63 9.46
CA TRP A 74 14.27 5.47 10.65
C TRP A 74 13.71 4.70 11.83
N THR A 75 14.21 5.03 13.01
CA THR A 75 13.58 4.65 14.29
C THR A 75 12.91 5.88 14.85
N LEU A 76 11.58 5.90 14.82
CA LEU A 76 10.74 6.98 15.33
C LEU A 76 10.61 6.89 16.86
N PRO A 77 10.12 7.95 17.53
CA PRO A 77 9.73 7.88 18.94
C PRO A 77 8.82 6.66 19.21
N GLY A 78 9.01 5.99 20.35
CA GLY A 78 8.30 4.74 20.66
C GLY A 78 8.92 3.47 20.04
N ARG A 79 10.12 3.56 19.45
CA ARG A 79 10.85 2.45 18.79
C ARG A 79 10.15 1.89 17.53
N THR A 80 9.16 2.61 17.00
CA THR A 80 8.50 2.27 15.75
C THR A 80 9.45 2.48 14.58
N LYS A 81 9.48 1.53 13.64
CA LYS A 81 10.30 1.66 12.42
C LYS A 81 9.48 2.28 11.30
N MET A 82 10.05 3.28 10.65
CA MET A 82 9.58 3.81 9.37
C MET A 82 10.63 3.47 8.31
N ILE A 83 10.17 2.90 7.20
CA ILE A 83 11.04 2.33 6.18
C ILE A 83 10.65 2.95 4.84
N ALA A 84 11.53 3.72 4.22
CA ALA A 84 11.35 4.13 2.82
C ALA A 84 12.11 3.17 1.90
N HIS A 85 11.37 2.54 1.01
CA HIS A 85 11.88 1.69 -0.06
C HIS A 85 12.12 2.56 -1.30
N LEU A 86 13.35 2.50 -1.81
CA LEU A 86 13.81 3.29 -2.93
C LEU A 86 13.99 2.36 -4.12
N LYS A 87 13.00 2.33 -5.02
CA LYS A 87 13.08 1.53 -6.23
C LYS A 87 14.01 2.21 -7.24
N ASN A 88 14.92 1.43 -7.79
CA ASN A 88 15.71 1.80 -8.96
C ASN A 88 15.02 1.25 -10.21
N LYS A 89 14.66 2.15 -11.13
CA LYS A 89 13.93 1.82 -12.37
C LYS A 89 14.73 0.98 -13.37
N ASP A 90 16.06 0.96 -13.26
CA ASP A 90 16.91 0.07 -14.08
C ASP A 90 16.93 -1.36 -13.53
N LYS A 91 16.64 -1.54 -12.24
CA LYS A 91 16.63 -2.86 -11.58
C LYS A 91 15.25 -3.50 -11.58
N ILE A 92 14.20 -2.70 -11.48
CA ILE A 92 12.80 -3.16 -11.42
C ILE A 92 12.00 -2.48 -12.53
N ARG A 93 11.14 -3.26 -13.19
CA ARG A 93 10.26 -2.78 -14.27
C ARG A 93 9.54 -1.47 -13.91
N HIS A 94 9.44 -0.58 -14.89
CA HIS A 94 8.70 0.68 -14.77
C HIS A 94 7.20 0.43 -14.62
N LYS A 95 6.47 1.41 -14.06
CA LYS A 95 5.02 1.43 -13.74
C LYS A 95 4.67 1.06 -12.29
N LYS A 96 3.56 1.65 -11.82
CA LYS A 96 2.99 1.50 -10.47
C LYS A 96 2.74 0.04 -10.09
N ARG A 97 2.17 -0.77 -11.00
CA ARG A 97 1.95 -2.22 -10.78
C ARG A 97 3.23 -2.95 -10.37
N TRP A 98 4.34 -2.74 -11.07
CA TRP A 98 5.58 -3.48 -10.79
C TRP A 98 6.21 -3.08 -9.46
N SER A 99 5.93 -1.86 -9.01
CA SER A 99 6.24 -1.43 -7.65
C SER A 99 5.38 -2.16 -6.63
N GLN A 100 4.06 -2.24 -6.84
CA GLN A 100 3.17 -3.04 -5.98
C GLN A 100 3.62 -4.52 -5.90
N VAL A 101 3.98 -5.13 -7.04
CA VAL A 101 4.57 -6.48 -7.08
C VAL A 101 5.82 -6.57 -6.21
N MET A 102 6.79 -5.67 -6.40
CA MET A 102 8.04 -5.65 -5.64
C MET A 102 7.77 -5.55 -4.13
N TYR A 103 6.83 -4.70 -3.72
CA TYR A 103 6.46 -4.51 -2.32
C TYR A 103 5.77 -5.74 -1.72
N MET A 104 4.89 -6.40 -2.48
CA MET A 104 4.26 -7.66 -2.05
C MET A 104 5.31 -8.76 -1.86
N TYR A 105 6.28 -8.91 -2.77
CA TYR A 105 7.37 -9.87 -2.61
C TYR A 105 8.22 -9.57 -1.36
N TYR A 106 8.50 -8.30 -1.08
CA TYR A 106 9.22 -7.93 0.13
C TYR A 106 8.41 -8.21 1.41
N LEU A 107 7.15 -7.76 1.47
CA LEU A 107 6.32 -7.84 2.68
C LEU A 107 5.85 -9.27 2.98
N LEU A 108 5.52 -10.05 1.96
CA LEU A 108 4.91 -11.37 2.10
C LEU A 108 5.92 -12.48 1.83
N GLY A 109 6.75 -12.34 0.80
CA GLY A 109 7.83 -13.28 0.50
C GLY A 109 8.95 -13.18 1.53
N PHE A 110 9.72 -12.10 1.47
CA PHE A 110 10.93 -11.94 2.29
C PHE A 110 10.62 -11.88 3.80
N ARG A 111 9.64 -11.07 4.23
CA ARG A 111 9.38 -10.90 5.68
C ARG A 111 8.61 -12.04 6.35
N ILE A 112 7.87 -12.86 5.61
CA ILE A 112 7.05 -13.95 6.18
C ILE A 112 7.54 -15.31 5.69
N MET A 113 7.66 -15.50 4.38
CA MET A 113 8.02 -16.80 3.81
C MET A 113 9.48 -17.17 3.99
N GLU A 114 10.40 -16.20 4.04
CA GLU A 114 11.82 -16.46 4.29
C GLU A 114 12.18 -16.51 5.78
N LEU A 115 11.19 -16.49 6.69
CA LEU A 115 11.47 -16.73 8.12
C LEU A 115 12.04 -18.14 8.31
N GLU A 116 13.33 -18.18 8.66
CA GLU A 116 14.04 -19.39 9.04
C GLU A 116 13.47 -19.93 10.37
N ASN A 117 13.48 -21.25 10.54
CA ASN A 117 13.00 -21.92 11.76
C ASN A 117 11.49 -21.80 12.05
N VAL A 118 10.68 -21.38 11.08
CA VAL A 118 9.21 -21.33 11.20
C VAL A 118 8.57 -22.33 10.24
N SER A 119 7.71 -23.21 10.76
CA SER A 119 7.00 -24.22 9.94
C SER A 119 6.01 -23.57 8.96
N ALA A 120 5.74 -24.25 7.84
CA ALA A 120 4.79 -23.77 6.82
C ALA A 120 3.39 -23.47 7.41
N LYS A 121 2.92 -24.32 8.34
CA LYS A 121 1.65 -24.11 9.05
C LYS A 121 1.67 -22.82 9.87
N ARG A 122 2.79 -22.51 10.54
CA ARG A 122 2.92 -21.28 11.32
C ARG A 122 3.02 -20.04 10.42
N LYS A 123 3.70 -20.14 9.27
CA LYS A 123 3.74 -19.08 8.24
C LYS A 123 2.34 -18.75 7.71
N ALA A 124 1.50 -19.76 7.45
CA ALA A 124 0.11 -19.55 7.04
C ALA A 124 -0.71 -18.79 8.08
N VAL A 125 -0.54 -19.12 9.38
CA VAL A 125 -1.19 -18.38 10.48
C VAL A 125 -0.71 -16.93 10.56
N ILE A 126 0.60 -16.69 10.36
CA ILE A 126 1.15 -15.33 10.32
C ILE A 126 0.55 -14.55 9.15
N ALA A 127 0.50 -15.14 7.96
CA ALA A 127 -0.07 -14.51 6.77
C ALA A 127 -1.56 -14.18 6.95
N ALA A 128 -2.34 -15.08 7.56
CA ALA A 128 -3.77 -14.86 7.81
C ALA A 128 -4.05 -13.74 8.83
N ASN A 129 -3.08 -13.45 9.71
CA ASN A 129 -3.14 -12.39 10.72
C ASN A 129 -2.28 -11.16 10.35
N THR A 130 -1.76 -11.12 9.11
CA THR A 130 -1.05 -9.95 8.58
C THR A 130 -2.01 -9.15 7.73
N PHE A 131 -2.11 -7.85 7.98
CA PHE A 131 -2.93 -6.94 7.20
C PHE A 131 -2.05 -5.85 6.59
N LEU A 132 -2.25 -5.59 5.30
CA LEU A 132 -1.52 -4.58 4.54
C LEU A 132 -2.47 -3.42 4.24
N LEU A 133 -2.23 -2.28 4.88
CA LEU A 133 -2.96 -1.04 4.58
C LEU A 133 -2.26 -0.32 3.43
N ALA A 134 -2.93 -0.22 2.29
CA ALA A 134 -2.52 0.58 1.15
C ALA A 134 -3.15 1.97 1.26
N LEU A 135 -2.30 2.99 1.16
CA LEU A 135 -2.65 4.40 1.29
C LEU A 135 -2.03 5.18 0.15
N ASP A 136 -2.78 6.11 -0.41
CA ASP A 136 -2.23 7.15 -1.28
C ASP A 136 -1.58 8.27 -0.43
N GLY A 137 -0.63 8.99 -1.02
CA GLY A 137 0.21 9.95 -0.28
C GLY A 137 -0.51 11.22 0.18
N ASP A 138 -1.71 11.47 -0.32
CA ASP A 138 -2.59 12.61 -0.07
C ASP A 138 -3.79 12.25 0.83
N ILE A 139 -3.79 11.03 1.40
CA ILE A 139 -4.87 10.54 2.24
C ILE A 139 -4.60 10.86 3.71
N ASP A 140 -5.54 11.56 4.33
CA ASP A 140 -5.63 11.75 5.78
C ASP A 140 -6.71 10.83 6.37
N PHE A 141 -6.42 10.21 7.51
CA PHE A 141 -7.34 9.27 8.13
C PHE A 141 -7.19 9.26 9.65
N GLN A 142 -8.31 9.00 10.33
CA GLN A 142 -8.27 8.83 11.78
C GLN A 142 -7.84 7.40 12.15
N PRO A 143 -7.08 7.20 13.24
CA PRO A 143 -6.69 5.86 13.69
C PRO A 143 -7.89 4.91 13.91
N GLN A 144 -9.03 5.47 14.31
CA GLN A 144 -10.29 4.73 14.49
C GLN A 144 -10.80 4.10 13.19
N ALA A 145 -10.60 4.77 12.05
CA ALA A 145 -10.99 4.25 10.74
C ALA A 145 -10.24 2.94 10.42
N VAL A 146 -8.94 2.88 10.70
CA VAL A 146 -8.12 1.67 10.52
C VAL A 146 -8.56 0.56 11.46
N GLN A 147 -8.85 0.90 12.72
CA GLN A 147 -9.34 -0.08 13.70
C GLN A 147 -10.64 -0.74 13.23
N LEU A 148 -11.58 0.04 12.70
CA LEU A 148 -12.84 -0.49 12.15
C LEU A 148 -12.61 -1.45 10.98
N LEU A 149 -11.66 -1.15 10.08
CA LEU A 149 -11.31 -2.07 8.99
C LEU A 149 -10.71 -3.37 9.52
N ILE A 150 -9.79 -3.28 10.49
CA ILE A 150 -9.17 -4.45 11.11
C ILE A 150 -10.22 -5.32 11.82
N ASP A 151 -11.13 -4.71 12.56
CA ASP A 151 -12.18 -5.44 13.30
C ASP A 151 -13.11 -6.18 12.34
N ARG A 152 -13.43 -5.58 11.19
CA ARG A 152 -14.20 -6.23 10.13
C ARG A 152 -13.44 -7.41 9.50
N MET A 153 -12.16 -7.21 9.17
CA MET A 153 -11.31 -8.28 8.66
C MET A 153 -11.14 -9.42 9.67
N LYS A 154 -11.09 -9.14 10.97
CA LYS A 154 -11.04 -10.18 12.00
C LYS A 154 -12.37 -10.91 12.19
N ALA A 155 -13.49 -10.25 11.95
CA ALA A 155 -14.81 -10.85 12.09
C ALA A 155 -15.16 -11.84 10.96
N ILE A 156 -14.58 -11.65 9.76
CA ILE A 156 -14.89 -12.45 8.57
C ILE A 156 -13.59 -13.01 7.98
N ASP A 157 -13.33 -14.30 8.18
CA ASP A 157 -12.09 -14.94 7.71
C ASP A 157 -11.96 -14.98 6.18
N GLU A 158 -13.09 -15.07 5.47
CA GLU A 158 -13.17 -15.06 4.00
C GLU A 158 -12.96 -13.65 3.40
N LEU A 159 -12.86 -12.61 4.24
CA LEU A 159 -12.64 -11.24 3.79
C LEU A 159 -11.17 -11.05 3.42
N GLY A 160 -10.92 -10.95 2.12
CA GLY A 160 -9.59 -10.79 1.53
C GLY A 160 -9.16 -9.33 1.44
N ALA A 161 -10.10 -8.41 1.26
CA ALA A 161 -9.84 -6.97 1.29
C ALA A 161 -11.03 -6.16 1.84
N ALA A 162 -10.74 -5.05 2.49
CA ALA A 162 -11.74 -4.10 2.99
C ALA A 162 -11.35 -2.67 2.63
N CYS A 163 -12.28 -1.89 2.09
CA CYS A 163 -12.11 -0.46 1.84
C CYS A 163 -12.85 0.39 2.84
N GLY A 164 -12.28 1.54 3.20
CA GLY A 164 -13.04 2.62 3.83
C GLY A 164 -13.67 3.57 2.80
N ARG A 165 -14.48 4.48 3.32
CA ARG A 165 -15.03 5.61 2.59
C ARG A 165 -13.99 6.71 2.44
N ILE A 166 -13.88 7.26 1.24
CA ILE A 166 -13.01 8.40 0.96
C ILE A 166 -13.92 9.62 0.68
N HIS A 167 -13.61 10.73 1.35
CA HIS A 167 -14.27 12.02 1.14
C HIS A 167 -13.26 12.98 0.48
N PRO A 168 -13.51 13.43 -0.77
CA PRO A 168 -12.71 14.49 -1.37
C PRO A 168 -12.97 15.81 -0.65
N VAL A 169 -11.92 16.48 -0.19
CA VAL A 169 -12.00 17.75 0.53
C VAL A 169 -11.27 18.82 -0.27
N GLY A 170 -12.00 19.78 -0.84
CA GLY A 170 -11.39 20.86 -1.60
C GLY A 170 -12.41 21.77 -2.28
N ARG A 171 -11.93 22.66 -3.16
CA ARG A 171 -12.76 23.55 -3.97
C ARG A 171 -12.26 23.59 -5.41
N GLY A 172 -13.18 23.52 -6.37
CA GLY A 172 -12.89 23.71 -7.80
C GLY A 172 -13.50 22.63 -8.70
N PRO A 173 -13.48 22.84 -10.02
CA PRO A 173 -14.13 21.95 -10.99
C PRO A 173 -13.58 20.52 -10.97
N MET A 174 -12.28 20.36 -10.71
CA MET A 174 -11.64 19.04 -10.60
C MET A 174 -12.13 18.27 -9.37
N VAL A 175 -12.23 18.94 -8.22
CA VAL A 175 -12.75 18.32 -6.99
C VAL A 175 -14.22 17.95 -7.14
N TRP A 176 -15.02 18.78 -7.81
CA TRP A 176 -16.42 18.44 -8.11
C TRP A 176 -16.53 17.22 -9.03
N TYR A 177 -15.65 17.11 -10.03
CA TYR A 177 -15.59 15.94 -10.88
C TYR A 177 -15.17 14.68 -10.10
N GLN A 178 -14.17 14.78 -9.21
CA GLN A 178 -13.78 13.70 -8.32
C GLN A 178 -14.96 13.29 -7.41
N ILE A 179 -15.64 14.24 -6.76
CA ILE A 179 -16.83 13.97 -5.95
C ILE A 179 -17.91 13.27 -6.77
N PHE A 180 -18.12 13.71 -8.02
CA PHE A 180 -19.09 13.11 -8.92
C PHE A 180 -18.71 11.68 -9.33
N GLU A 181 -17.46 11.42 -9.74
CA GLU A 181 -16.98 10.07 -10.05
C GLU A 181 -17.05 9.15 -8.83
N TYR A 182 -16.63 9.65 -7.66
CA TYR A 182 -16.74 8.90 -6.40
C TYR A 182 -18.22 8.63 -6.05
N ALA A 183 -19.12 9.59 -6.22
CA ALA A 183 -20.54 9.44 -5.95
C ALA A 183 -21.21 8.46 -6.93
N ILE A 184 -20.90 8.53 -8.23
CA ILE A 184 -21.38 7.58 -9.24
C ILE A 184 -20.83 6.19 -8.97
N GLY A 185 -19.51 6.08 -8.74
CA GLY A 185 -18.86 4.83 -8.37
C GLY A 185 -19.55 4.23 -7.16
N HIS A 186 -19.80 5.03 -6.12
CA HIS A 186 -20.49 4.64 -4.91
C HIS A 186 -21.95 4.23 -5.14
N TRP A 187 -22.72 4.98 -5.93
CA TRP A 187 -24.15 4.72 -6.17
C TRP A 187 -24.38 3.50 -7.08
N LEU A 188 -23.61 3.35 -8.17
CA LEU A 188 -23.67 2.17 -9.03
C LEU A 188 -23.07 0.94 -8.37
N GLN A 189 -22.00 1.09 -7.58
CA GLN A 189 -21.47 -0.02 -6.80
C GLN A 189 -22.44 -0.45 -5.72
N LYS A 190 -23.06 0.46 -4.96
CA LYS A 190 -24.07 0.10 -3.95
C LYS A 190 -25.24 -0.69 -4.52
N ALA A 191 -25.73 -0.32 -5.71
CA ALA A 191 -26.79 -1.04 -6.40
C ALA A 191 -26.35 -2.44 -6.87
N THR A 192 -25.11 -2.57 -7.35
CA THR A 192 -24.54 -3.84 -7.83
C THR A 192 -24.12 -4.76 -6.66
N GLU A 193 -23.59 -4.18 -5.59
CA GLU A 193 -23.14 -4.83 -4.36
C GLU A 193 -24.30 -5.45 -3.58
N HIS A 194 -25.47 -4.81 -3.59
CA HIS A 194 -26.66 -5.36 -2.93
C HIS A 194 -27.24 -6.59 -3.69
N VAL A 195 -26.96 -6.70 -4.99
CA VAL A 195 -27.39 -7.84 -5.82
C VAL A 195 -26.37 -8.99 -5.75
N ILE A 196 -25.07 -8.68 -5.60
CA ILE A 196 -23.98 -9.68 -5.65
C ILE A 196 -23.44 -10.04 -4.25
N GLY A 197 -23.73 -9.25 -3.22
CA GLY A 197 -23.24 -9.44 -1.84
C GLY A 197 -21.74 -9.15 -1.64
N CYS A 198 -21.10 -8.52 -2.64
CA CYS A 198 -19.66 -8.26 -2.67
C CYS A 198 -19.29 -7.03 -3.52
N VAL A 199 -18.27 -6.28 -3.07
CA VAL A 199 -17.73 -5.09 -3.73
C VAL A 199 -16.82 -5.49 -4.89
N LEU A 200 -17.12 -4.99 -6.08
CA LEU A 200 -16.38 -5.32 -7.31
C LEU A 200 -15.06 -4.53 -7.45
N CYS A 201 -14.94 -3.39 -6.78
CA CYS A 201 -13.76 -2.53 -6.82
C CYS A 201 -13.54 -1.85 -5.47
N SER A 202 -12.41 -2.14 -4.83
CA SER A 202 -11.89 -1.35 -3.72
C SER A 202 -11.06 -0.19 -4.31
N PRO A 203 -11.45 1.08 -4.15
CA PRO A 203 -10.61 2.20 -4.56
C PRO A 203 -9.29 2.16 -3.76
N GLY A 204 -8.16 2.13 -4.46
CA GLY A 204 -6.84 1.82 -3.91
C GLY A 204 -6.29 2.78 -2.86
N CYS A 205 -6.98 3.90 -2.60
CA CYS A 205 -6.47 4.99 -1.76
C CYS A 205 -6.59 4.74 -0.25
N PHE A 206 -7.53 3.89 0.19
CA PHE A 206 -7.68 3.50 1.61
C PHE A 206 -8.20 2.06 1.73
N SER A 207 -7.33 1.11 1.37
CA SER A 207 -7.65 -0.31 1.24
C SER A 207 -6.82 -1.17 2.19
N LEU A 208 -7.45 -2.07 2.93
CA LEU A 208 -6.80 -3.05 3.81
C LEU A 208 -6.87 -4.45 3.19
N PHE A 209 -5.73 -5.07 2.91
CA PHE A 209 -5.63 -6.40 2.32
C PHE A 209 -5.15 -7.43 3.33
N ARG A 210 -5.69 -8.65 3.29
CA ARG A 210 -5.19 -9.77 4.09
C ARG A 210 -3.96 -10.38 3.42
N GLY A 211 -2.91 -10.62 4.20
CA GLY A 211 -1.67 -11.23 3.71
C GLY A 211 -1.89 -12.60 3.07
N SER A 212 -2.70 -13.47 3.70
CA SER A 212 -3.04 -14.77 3.12
C SER A 212 -3.78 -14.67 1.78
N ALA A 213 -4.69 -13.70 1.63
CA ALA A 213 -5.43 -13.47 0.39
C ALA A 213 -4.50 -13.08 -0.77
N LEU A 214 -3.50 -12.25 -0.49
CA LEU A 214 -2.50 -11.85 -1.47
C LEU A 214 -1.50 -12.97 -1.75
N MET A 215 -1.17 -13.81 -0.78
CA MET A 215 -0.20 -14.90 -0.94
C MET A 215 -0.74 -16.10 -1.70
N GLU A 216 -2.03 -16.13 -2.02
CA GLU A 216 -2.60 -17.16 -2.86
C GLU A 216 -1.88 -17.22 -4.22
N ASN A 217 -1.38 -18.41 -4.57
CA ASN A 217 -0.55 -18.61 -5.76
C ASN A 217 -1.26 -18.17 -7.05
N SER A 218 -2.58 -18.29 -7.10
CA SER A 218 -3.40 -17.85 -8.23
C SER A 218 -3.43 -16.33 -8.40
N VAL A 219 -3.36 -15.57 -7.30
CA VAL A 219 -3.42 -14.11 -7.28
C VAL A 219 -2.08 -13.55 -7.74
N MET A 220 -0.98 -13.82 -7.01
CA MET A 220 0.33 -13.26 -7.37
C MET A 220 0.80 -13.70 -8.75
N LYS A 221 0.62 -14.97 -9.11
CA LYS A 221 1.03 -15.47 -10.43
C LYS A 221 0.37 -14.69 -11.57
N LYS A 222 -0.95 -14.45 -11.48
CA LYS A 222 -1.69 -13.66 -12.48
C LYS A 222 -1.37 -12.18 -12.42
N TYR A 223 -1.14 -11.64 -11.23
CA TYR A 223 -0.82 -10.23 -11.04
C TYR A 223 0.55 -9.87 -11.65
N THR A 224 1.49 -10.81 -11.62
CA THR A 224 2.84 -10.68 -12.22
C THR A 224 2.91 -10.96 -13.73
N THR A 225 1.79 -11.27 -14.39
CA THR A 225 1.76 -11.54 -15.84
C THR A 225 2.12 -10.27 -16.63
N VAL A 226 3.06 -10.38 -17.57
CA VAL A 226 3.47 -9.24 -18.39
C VAL A 226 2.37 -8.87 -19.39
N SER A 227 2.09 -7.58 -19.52
CA SER A 227 1.14 -7.06 -20.51
C SER A 227 1.74 -7.20 -21.92
N GLN A 228 1.08 -7.97 -22.79
CA GLN A 228 1.51 -8.15 -24.18
C GLN A 228 0.54 -7.57 -25.21
N GLU A 229 -0.74 -7.40 -24.84
CA GLU A 229 -1.80 -6.94 -25.74
C GLU A 229 -2.34 -5.58 -25.28
N PRO A 230 -2.93 -4.76 -26.17
CA PRO A 230 -3.50 -3.46 -25.82
C PRO A 230 -4.47 -3.52 -24.63
N MET A 231 -5.31 -4.55 -24.57
CA MET A 231 -6.26 -4.75 -23.48
C MET A 231 -5.56 -5.04 -22.14
N HIS A 232 -4.43 -5.76 -22.17
CA HIS A 232 -3.63 -6.04 -20.98
C HIS A 232 -3.03 -4.77 -20.38
N TYR A 233 -2.61 -3.81 -21.20
CA TYR A 233 -2.08 -2.53 -20.68
C TYR A 233 -3.15 -1.72 -19.95
N VAL A 234 -4.38 -1.69 -20.48
CA VAL A 234 -5.50 -1.01 -19.82
C VAL A 234 -5.89 -1.74 -18.53
N GLN A 235 -6.05 -3.06 -18.59
CA GLN A 235 -6.53 -3.83 -17.45
C GLN A 235 -5.49 -3.99 -16.34
N TYR A 236 -4.25 -4.32 -16.70
CA TYR A 236 -3.22 -4.69 -15.72
C TYR A 236 -2.40 -3.49 -15.26
N ASP A 237 -2.09 -2.52 -16.13
CA ASP A 237 -1.19 -1.42 -15.79
C ASP A 237 -1.89 -0.09 -15.47
N GLN A 238 -3.05 0.19 -16.05
CA GLN A 238 -3.87 1.37 -15.70
C GLN A 238 -4.95 1.06 -14.65
N GLY A 239 -5.37 -0.20 -14.58
CA GLY A 239 -6.39 -0.69 -13.66
C GLY A 239 -5.82 -1.63 -12.60
N GLU A 240 -4.56 -1.48 -12.19
CA GLU A 240 -3.84 -2.44 -11.36
C GLU A 240 -4.53 -2.72 -10.02
N ASP A 241 -5.09 -1.70 -9.37
CA ASP A 241 -5.79 -1.83 -8.08
C ASP A 241 -7.10 -2.63 -8.27
N ARG A 242 -7.85 -2.31 -9.32
CA ARG A 242 -9.06 -3.05 -9.74
C ARG A 242 -8.75 -4.48 -10.13
N TRP A 243 -7.65 -4.68 -10.85
CA TRP A 243 -7.19 -6.00 -11.27
C TRP A 243 -6.84 -6.87 -10.07
N LEU A 244 -6.12 -6.33 -9.09
CA LEU A 244 -5.81 -7.03 -7.85
C LEU A 244 -7.08 -7.47 -7.10
N CYS A 245 -8.05 -6.57 -6.96
CA CYS A 245 -9.34 -6.90 -6.32
C CYS A 245 -10.08 -7.99 -7.09
N THR A 246 -10.09 -7.91 -8.42
CA THR A 246 -10.71 -8.92 -9.28
C THR A 246 -10.07 -10.30 -9.09
N LEU A 247 -8.74 -10.35 -8.90
CA LEU A 247 -8.03 -11.61 -8.66
C LEU A 247 -8.39 -12.22 -7.30
N ILE A 248 -8.53 -11.40 -6.26
CA ILE A 248 -8.98 -11.83 -4.93
C ILE A 248 -10.41 -12.41 -5.01
N LEU A 249 -11.32 -11.71 -5.71
CA LEU A 249 -12.69 -12.19 -5.93
C LEU A 249 -12.73 -13.53 -6.71
N LYS A 250 -11.89 -13.66 -7.74
CA LYS A 250 -11.78 -14.91 -8.52
C LYS A 250 -11.27 -16.10 -7.72
N GLN A 251 -10.64 -15.87 -6.56
CA GLN A 251 -10.20 -16.91 -5.64
C GLN A 251 -11.33 -17.36 -4.68
N GLY A 252 -12.50 -16.74 -4.75
CA GLY A 252 -13.63 -17.01 -3.85
C GLY A 252 -13.58 -16.22 -2.55
N LEU A 253 -12.63 -15.28 -2.41
CA LEU A 253 -12.58 -14.37 -1.27
C LEU A 253 -13.48 -13.18 -1.48
N ARG A 254 -13.93 -12.59 -0.38
CA ARG A 254 -14.82 -11.43 -0.40
C ARG A 254 -14.01 -10.13 -0.32
N VAL A 255 -14.57 -9.09 -0.92
CA VAL A 255 -14.10 -7.71 -0.80
C VAL A 255 -15.28 -6.89 -0.28
N GLU A 256 -15.08 -6.16 0.81
CA GLU A 256 -16.14 -5.37 1.45
C GLU A 256 -15.80 -3.89 1.54
N TYR A 257 -16.85 -3.09 1.62
CA TYR A 257 -16.79 -1.66 1.77
C TYR A 257 -17.37 -1.29 3.14
N SER A 258 -16.55 -0.64 3.96
CA SER A 258 -16.93 -0.16 5.29
C SER A 258 -17.28 1.32 5.24
N ALA A 259 -18.58 1.59 5.25
CA ALA A 259 -19.13 2.95 5.30
C ALA A 259 -18.81 3.70 6.61
N ALA A 260 -18.41 2.98 7.67
CA ALA A 260 -18.11 3.55 8.98
C ALA A 260 -16.63 3.97 9.13
N SER A 261 -15.80 3.66 8.14
CA SER A 261 -14.37 3.94 8.16
C SER A 261 -14.09 5.08 7.18
N ASP A 262 -13.97 6.30 7.67
CA ASP A 262 -13.80 7.49 6.85
C ASP A 262 -12.32 7.90 6.72
N ALA A 263 -11.93 8.26 5.49
CA ALA A 263 -10.66 8.88 5.13
C ALA A 263 -10.94 10.10 4.24
N TYR A 264 -10.00 11.04 4.19
CA TYR A 264 -10.11 12.31 3.48
C TYR A 264 -8.96 12.43 2.48
N THR A 265 -9.24 12.93 1.29
CA THR A 265 -8.22 13.21 0.24
C THR A 265 -8.26 14.70 -0.11
N HIS A 266 -7.09 15.29 -0.33
CA HIS A 266 -6.89 16.74 -0.52
C HIS A 266 -6.56 17.13 -1.95
#